data_AF-A0A0P0W7B3-F1
#
_entry.id   AF-A0A0P0W7B3-F1
#
_cell.length_a   1.000
_cell.length_b   1.000
_cell.length_c   1.000
_cell.angle_alpha   90.00
_cell.angle_beta   90.00
_cell.angle_gamma   90.00
#
_symmetry.space_group_name_H-M   'P 1'
#
loop_
_entity.id
_entity.type
_entity.pdbx_description
1 polymer ?
#
loop_
_entity_poly.entity_id
_entity_poly.type
_entity_poly.pdbx_seq_one_letter_code
_entity_poly.pdbx_strand_id
1 'polypeptide(L)'
;MAIYDAFLAHDWRETLEKTLTWLAPMAHNMIRWQAERNFEQQQIVLKGNVLLLQTLYFADREKTEAVICELLVGLNYICRYEQQQNALLDCSSSLDFDDCMEWQLQ
;
A
#
# COMPACT_ATOMS: atom_id res chain seq x y z
N MET A 1 -20.40 -8.14 -11.68
CA MET A 1 -19.37 -8.12 -10.62
C MET A 1 -18.08 -8.64 -11.20
N ALA A 2 -16.96 -7.95 -11.01
CA ALA A 2 -15.66 -8.55 -11.28
C ALA A 2 -15.37 -9.51 -10.12
N ILE A 3 -15.14 -10.79 -10.42
CA ILE A 3 -14.66 -11.75 -9.44
C ILE A 3 -13.15 -11.53 -9.35
N TYR A 4 -12.67 -11.09 -8.18
CA TYR A 4 -11.25 -10.94 -7.91
C TYR A 4 -10.60 -12.31 -7.68
N ASP A 5 -9.46 -12.52 -8.31
CA ASP A 5 -8.69 -13.76 -8.27
C ASP A 5 -7.71 -13.74 -7.09
N ALA A 6 -7.71 -14.82 -6.31
CA ALA A 6 -6.83 -15.02 -5.16
C ALA A 6 -5.35 -15.12 -5.54
N PHE A 7 -5.04 -15.81 -6.65
CA PHE A 7 -3.65 -15.94 -7.13
C PHE A 7 -3.12 -14.58 -7.56
N LEU A 8 -3.91 -13.83 -8.33
CA LEU A 8 -3.51 -12.48 -8.74
C LEU A 8 -3.36 -11.52 -7.54
N ALA A 9 -4.24 -11.62 -6.54
CA ALA A 9 -4.10 -10.83 -5.31
C ALA A 9 -2.80 -11.17 -4.55
N HIS A 10 -2.43 -12.45 -4.52
CA HIS A 10 -1.18 -12.91 -3.92
C HIS A 10 0.05 -12.41 -4.70
N ASP A 11 0.05 -12.53 -6.02
CA ASP A 11 1.13 -12.04 -6.89
C ASP A 11 1.32 -10.53 -6.75
N TRP A 12 0.21 -9.77 -6.64
CA TRP A 12 0.27 -8.36 -6.32
C TRP A 12 0.93 -8.11 -4.97
N ARG A 13 0.58 -8.86 -3.90
CA ARG A 13 1.23 -8.69 -2.59
C ARG A 13 2.74 -8.87 -2.67
N GLU A 14 3.21 -9.93 -3.32
CA GLU A 14 4.66 -10.14 -3.49
C GLU A 14 5.32 -9.01 -4.30
N THR A 15 4.64 -8.54 -5.34
CA THR A 15 5.14 -7.44 -6.19
C THR A 15 5.22 -6.14 -5.38
N LEU A 16 4.18 -5.81 -4.61
CA LEU A 16 4.16 -4.63 -3.76
C LEU A 16 5.26 -4.68 -2.69
N GLU A 17 5.52 -5.84 -2.09
CA GLU A 17 6.58 -5.99 -1.08
C GLU A 17 7.97 -5.71 -1.66
N LYS A 18 8.27 -6.26 -2.85
CA LYS A 18 9.53 -6.00 -3.57
C LYS A 18 9.67 -4.52 -3.91
N THR A 19 8.59 -3.91 -4.39
CA THR A 19 8.57 -2.50 -4.77
C THR A 19 8.70 -1.56 -3.58
N LEU A 20 8.01 -1.82 -2.48
CA LEU A 20 8.14 -1.04 -1.24
C LEU A 20 9.53 -1.16 -0.63
N THR A 21 10.14 -2.35 -0.69
CA THR A 21 11.53 -2.55 -0.26
C THR A 21 12.50 -1.70 -1.10
N TRP A 22 12.28 -1.64 -2.41
CA TRP A 22 13.07 -0.78 -3.30
C TRP A 22 12.88 0.72 -3.01
N LEU A 23 11.64 1.15 -2.72
CA LEU A 23 11.34 2.54 -2.37
C LEU A 23 11.80 2.96 -0.98
N ALA A 24 11.95 2.03 -0.03
CA ALA A 24 12.16 2.34 1.38
C ALA A 24 13.34 3.31 1.65
N PRO A 25 14.55 3.13 1.08
CA PRO A 25 15.65 4.06 1.30
C PRO A 25 15.34 5.47 0.77
N MET A 26 14.66 5.56 -0.38
CA MET A 26 14.27 6.83 -0.97
C MET A 26 13.21 7.53 -0.11
N ALA A 27 12.20 6.78 0.36
CA ALA A 27 11.17 7.29 1.25
C ALA A 27 11.75 7.79 2.59
N HIS A 28 12.68 7.05 3.20
CA HIS A 28 13.37 7.49 4.40
C HIS A 28 14.17 8.77 4.19
N ASN A 29 14.90 8.86 3.07
CA ASN A 29 15.66 10.06 2.72
C ASN A 29 14.73 11.26 2.41
N MET A 30 13.57 11.03 1.77
CA MET A 30 12.55 12.07 1.56
C MET A 30 11.98 12.59 2.88
N ILE A 31 11.59 11.69 3.79
CA ILE A 31 11.04 12.06 5.11
C ILE A 31 12.08 12.85 5.90
N ARG A 32 13.33 12.37 5.94
CA ARG A 32 14.43 13.03 6.63
C ARG A 32 14.72 14.41 6.05
N TRP A 33 14.84 14.52 4.72
CA TRP A 33 15.05 15.80 4.05
C TRP A 33 13.89 16.78 4.30
N GLN A 34 12.65 16.31 4.29
CA GLN A 34 11.49 17.13 4.64
C GLN A 34 11.55 17.59 6.11
N ALA A 35 11.87 16.71 7.05
CA ALA A 35 11.96 17.06 8.47
C ALA A 35 13.09 18.07 8.74
N GLU A 36 14.28 17.83 8.18
CA GLU A 36 15.43 18.74 8.26
C GLU A 36 15.10 20.08 7.60
N ARG A 37 14.45 20.09 6.43
CA ARG A 37 14.04 21.35 5.79
C ARG A 37 12.95 22.08 6.53
N ASN A 38 11.99 21.40 7.13
CA ASN A 38 10.99 22.06 7.97
C ASN A 38 11.67 22.70 9.19
N PHE A 39 12.66 22.03 9.77
CA PHE A 39 13.47 22.57 10.86
C PHE A 39 14.40 23.72 10.39
N GLU A 40 15.04 23.60 9.23
CA GLU A 40 15.93 24.63 8.65
C GLU A 40 15.18 25.82 8.05
N GLN A 41 13.96 25.62 7.55
CA GLN A 41 13.06 26.73 7.22
C GLN A 41 12.66 27.50 8.48
N GLN A 42 12.67 26.86 9.65
CA GLN A 42 12.58 27.54 10.94
C GLN A 42 13.95 28.09 11.41
N GLN A 43 15.07 27.49 11.02
CA GLN A 43 16.45 27.87 11.41
C GLN A 43 17.41 27.89 10.22
N ILE A 44 17.49 29.03 9.55
CA ILE A 44 18.19 29.33 8.29
C ILE A 44 19.62 28.71 8.20
N VAL A 45 19.77 27.68 7.35
CA VAL A 45 20.98 27.22 6.60
C VAL A 45 22.10 26.51 7.37
N LEU A 46 22.15 25.16 7.36
CA LEU A 46 23.37 24.41 7.75
C LEU A 46 23.68 23.16 6.91
N LYS A 47 24.95 22.76 6.97
CA LYS A 47 25.79 22.10 5.96
C LYS A 47 25.71 20.55 5.89
N GLY A 48 24.70 19.92 6.50
CA GLY A 48 24.61 18.44 6.62
C GLY A 48 23.94 17.72 5.45
N ASN A 49 23.24 18.44 4.57
CA ASN A 49 22.19 17.83 3.74
C ASN A 49 22.63 17.47 2.32
N VAL A 50 23.93 17.57 1.99
CA VAL A 50 24.41 17.37 0.61
C VAL A 50 24.10 15.97 0.10
N LEU A 51 24.33 14.92 0.90
CA LEU A 51 24.05 13.53 0.48
C LEU A 51 22.55 13.23 0.32
N LEU A 52 21.69 13.85 1.14
CA LEU A 52 20.24 13.72 1.01
C LEU A 52 19.71 14.48 -0.19
N LEU A 53 20.15 15.73 -0.36
CA LEU A 53 19.84 16.53 -1.53
C LEU A 53 20.32 15.82 -2.80
N GLN A 54 21.48 15.16 -2.74
CA GLN A 54 22.00 14.34 -3.81
C GLN A 54 21.07 13.16 -4.13
N THR A 55 20.57 12.44 -3.12
CA THR A 55 19.63 11.33 -3.36
C THR A 55 18.35 11.81 -4.03
N LEU A 56 17.79 12.95 -3.60
CA LEU A 56 16.59 13.52 -4.23
C LEU A 56 16.85 14.08 -5.63
N TYR A 57 18.02 14.69 -5.85
CA TYR A 57 18.43 15.19 -7.15
C TYR A 57 18.62 14.07 -8.17
N PHE A 58 19.20 12.95 -7.75
CA PHE A 58 19.41 11.77 -8.60
C PHE A 58 18.23 10.80 -8.59
N ALA A 59 17.18 11.06 -7.82
CA ALA A 59 15.96 10.27 -7.88
C ALA A 59 15.32 10.45 -9.26
N ASP A 60 15.18 9.35 -9.99
CA ASP A 60 14.43 9.36 -11.25
C ASP A 60 12.95 9.55 -10.93
N ARG A 61 12.48 10.79 -11.12
CA ARG A 61 11.11 11.18 -10.80
C ARG A 61 10.09 10.42 -11.65
N GLU A 62 10.36 10.26 -12.95
CA GLU A 62 9.46 9.58 -13.87
C GLU A 62 9.33 8.10 -13.51
N LYS A 63 10.47 7.44 -13.24
CA LYS A 63 10.48 6.06 -12.77
C LYS A 63 9.75 5.91 -11.43
N THR A 64 10.00 6.82 -10.49
CA THR A 64 9.39 6.75 -9.15
C THR A 64 7.87 6.93 -9.24
N GLU A 65 7.39 7.87 -10.05
CA GLU A 65 5.97 8.11 -10.27
C GLU A 65 5.28 6.90 -10.92
N ALA A 66 5.89 6.31 -11.95
CA ALA A 66 5.39 5.10 -12.58
C ALA A 66 5.24 3.94 -11.58
N VAL A 67 6.27 3.73 -10.75
CA VAL A 67 6.25 2.70 -9.71
C VAL A 67 5.18 2.97 -8.65
N ILE A 68 4.95 4.22 -8.26
CA ILE A 68 3.86 4.59 -7.35
C ILE A 68 2.49 4.28 -7.96
N CYS A 69 2.31 4.56 -9.26
CA CYS A 69 1.07 4.19 -9.96
C CYS A 69 0.81 2.67 -9.94
N GLU A 70 1.84 1.86 -10.19
CA GLU A 70 1.74 0.40 -10.09
C GLU A 70 1.39 -0.06 -8.67
N LEU A 71 2.01 0.54 -7.64
CA LEU A 71 1.67 0.27 -6.25
C LEU A 71 0.19 0.55 -5.96
N LEU A 72 -0.33 1.68 -6.44
CA LEU A 72 -1.73 2.06 -6.25
C LEU A 72 -2.69 1.09 -6.93
N VAL A 73 -2.37 0.62 -8.14
CA VAL A 73 -3.16 -0.37 -8.86
C VAL A 73 -3.18 -1.71 -8.09
N GLY A 74 -2.02 -2.20 -7.67
CA GLY A 74 -1.93 -3.45 -6.91
C GLY A 74 -2.63 -3.37 -5.55
N LEU A 75 -2.43 -2.28 -4.81
CA LEU A 75 -3.12 -2.05 -3.54
C LEU A 75 -4.64 -1.99 -3.73
N ASN A 76 -5.11 -1.28 -4.76
CA ASN A 76 -6.54 -1.23 -5.07
C ASN A 76 -7.10 -2.63 -5.34
N TYR A 77 -6.39 -3.45 -6.12
CA TYR A 77 -6.80 -4.81 -6.42
C TYR A 77 -6.93 -5.66 -5.15
N ILE A 78 -5.92 -5.64 -4.28
CA ILE A 78 -5.91 -6.39 -3.02
C ILE A 78 -7.06 -5.96 -2.11
N CYS A 79 -7.26 -4.65 -1.93
CA CYS A 79 -8.36 -4.13 -1.11
C CYS A 79 -9.72 -4.61 -1.62
N ARG A 80 -9.94 -4.61 -2.94
CA ARG A 80 -11.20 -5.07 -3.55
C ARG A 80 -11.38 -6.59 -3.43
N TYR A 81 -10.30 -7.35 -3.56
CA TYR A 81 -10.29 -8.79 -3.29
C TYR A 81 -10.68 -9.10 -1.84
N GLU A 82 -10.04 -8.44 -0.87
CA GLU A 82 -10.35 -8.61 0.56
C GLU A 82 -11.80 -8.24 0.87
N GLN A 83 -12.31 -7.15 0.29
CA GLN A 83 -13.72 -6.76 0.44
C GLN A 83 -14.67 -7.83 -0.11
N GLN A 84 -14.35 -8.43 -1.26
CA GLN A 84 -15.13 -9.54 -1.81
C GLN A 84 -15.09 -10.77 -0.89
N GLN A 85 -13.92 -11.11 -0.33
CA GLN A 85 -13.78 -12.23 0.60
C GLN A 85 -14.60 -12.01 1.88
N ASN A 86 -14.53 -10.81 2.47
CA ASN A 86 -15.31 -10.47 3.65
C ASN A 86 -16.82 -10.59 3.39
N ALA A 87 -17.31 -10.09 2.25
CA ALA A 87 -18.71 -10.21 1.88
C ALA A 87 -19.17 -11.66 1.70
N LEU A 88 -18.31 -12.55 1.17
CA LEU A 88 -18.62 -13.98 1.05
C LEU A 88 -18.66 -14.68 2.41
N LEU A 89 -17.74 -14.34 3.31
CA LEU A 89 -17.72 -14.86 4.68
C LEU A 89 -18.98 -14.44 5.46
N ASP A 90 -19.39 -13.17 5.35
CA ASP A 90 -20.61 -12.65 5.97
C ASP A 90 -21.86 -13.39 5.45
N CYS A 91 -21.94 -13.64 4.14
CA CYS A 91 -23.01 -14.44 3.55
C CYS A 91 -23.01 -15.89 4.07
N SER A 92 -21.85 -16.55 4.17
CA SER A 92 -21.76 -17.91 4.69
C SER A 92 -22.24 -17.98 6.14
N SER A 93 -21.79 -17.04 6.98
CA SER A 93 -22.21 -17.00 8.39
C SER A 93 -23.71 -16.76 8.58
N SER A 94 -24.33 -16.00 7.66
CA SER A 94 -25.76 -15.76 7.66
C SER A 94 -26.55 -17.00 7.24
N LEU A 95 -26.05 -17.77 6.26
CA LEU A 95 -26.65 -19.04 5.83
C LEU A 95 -26.56 -20.09 6.94
N ASP A 96 -25.42 -20.19 7.63
CA ASP A 96 -25.25 -21.10 8.77
C ASP A 96 -26.22 -20.78 9.92
N PHE A 97 -26.55 -19.50 10.10
CA PHE A 97 -27.53 -19.06 11.10
C PHE A 97 -28.97 -19.40 10.70
N ASP A 98 -29.34 -19.24 9.43
CA ASP A 98 -30.67 -19.59 8.92
C ASP A 98 -30.94 -21.09 9.06
N ASP A 99 -29.97 -21.93 8.69
CA ASP A 99 -30.03 -23.39 8.86
C ASP A 99 -30.20 -23.79 10.34
N CYS A 100 -29.58 -23.06 11.27
CA CYS A 100 -29.73 -23.30 12.72
C CYS A 100 -31.14 -22.97 13.23
N MET A 101 -31.76 -21.91 12.70
CA MET A 101 -33.11 -21.49 13.07
C MET A 101 -34.19 -22.41 12.48
N GLU A 102 -33.95 -23.03 11.33
CA GLU A 102 -34.90 -23.97 10.70
C GLU A 102 -35.17 -25.21 11.59
N TRP A 103 -34.17 -25.71 12.32
CA TRP A 103 -34.35 -26.85 13.25
C TRP A 103 -35.14 -26.51 14.52
N GLN A 104 -35.28 -25.23 14.89
CA GLN A 104 -36.02 -24.83 16.10
C GLN A 104 -37.53 -24.66 15.87
N LEU A 105 -37.99 -24.66 14.63
CA LEU A 105 -39.41 -24.48 14.27
C LEU A 105 -40.20 -25.80 14.16
N GLN A 106 -39.64 -26.93 14.58
CA GLN A 106 -40.29 -28.24 14.57
C GLN A 106 -40.53 -28.78 15.99
#